data_AF-A0A661TBM4-F1
#
_entry.id   AF-A0A661TBM4-F1
#
_cell.length_a   1.000
_cell.length_b   1.000
_cell.length_c   1.000
_cell.angle_alpha   90.00
_cell.angle_beta   90.00
_cell.angle_gamma   90.00
#
_symmetry.space_group_name_H-M   'P 1'
#
loop_
_entity.id
_entity.type
_entity.pdbx_description
1 polymer ?
#
loop_
_entity_poly.entity_id
_entity_poly.type
_entity_poly.pdbx_seq_one_letter_code
_entity_poly.pdbx_strand_id
1 'polypeptide(L)'
;FVRNGPDRCYYCKKMMSETLTRIARDQGITHVAHGANLDDLGDFRPGLRAAEESGLTAPLIHAGLNKAEIRSLSRQMGLSTWNRPSMACLASRIPYGTPISRENLKMVEDAEQFLFDKGFDQVRVRHHGSLARIETNREQIDALLSGNVRKAVVKKFREIGFNHISLDMEGYKPGKMNRDLE
;
A
#
# COMPACT_ATOMS: atom_id res chain seq x y z
N PHE A 1 -3.99 15.44 -1.09
CA PHE A 1 -4.11 13.98 -1.37
C PHE A 1 -4.51 13.69 -2.81
N VAL A 2 -5.70 14.13 -3.26
CA VAL A 2 -6.31 13.80 -4.58
C VAL A 2 -5.40 14.08 -5.78
N ARG A 3 -4.61 15.16 -5.78
CA ARG A 3 -3.61 15.47 -6.82
C ARG A 3 -2.53 14.39 -7.01
N ASN A 4 -2.38 13.48 -6.04
CA ASN A 4 -1.39 12.40 -6.04
C ASN A 4 0.05 12.87 -6.22
N GLY A 5 0.40 14.03 -5.65
CA GLY A 5 1.79 14.48 -5.60
C GLY A 5 2.66 13.64 -4.66
N PRO A 6 3.99 13.86 -4.63
CA PRO A 6 4.91 13.15 -3.73
C PRO A 6 4.49 13.24 -2.25
N ASP A 7 3.92 14.38 -1.84
CA ASP A 7 3.41 14.63 -0.48
C ASP A 7 2.02 14.04 -0.20
N ARG A 8 1.42 13.21 -1.06
CA ARG A 8 0.06 12.69 -0.83
C ARG A 8 -0.07 12.01 0.54
N CYS A 9 0.97 11.28 0.95
CA CYS A 9 1.01 10.54 2.21
C CYS A 9 1.03 11.49 3.41
N TYR A 10 1.70 12.65 3.29
CA TYR A 10 1.67 13.71 4.30
C TYR A 10 0.24 14.21 4.49
N TYR A 11 -0.44 14.64 3.42
CA TYR A 11 -1.80 15.16 3.51
C TYR A 11 -2.82 14.13 4.02
N CYS A 12 -2.70 12.87 3.57
CA CYS A 12 -3.56 11.78 4.05
C CYS A 12 -3.37 11.57 5.56
N LYS A 13 -2.11 11.45 6.00
CA LYS A 13 -1.80 11.20 7.40
C LYS A 13 -2.21 12.38 8.28
N LYS A 14 -1.99 13.62 7.84
CA LYS A 14 -2.41 14.82 8.59
C LYS A 14 -3.91 14.83 8.88
N MET A 15 -4.73 14.59 7.86
CA MET A 15 -6.19 14.49 8.02
C MET A 15 -6.60 13.35 8.98
N MET A 16 -5.95 12.18 8.86
CA MET A 16 -6.19 11.06 9.77
C MET A 16 -5.81 11.41 11.22
N SER A 17 -4.65 12.03 11.42
CA SER A 17 -4.17 12.46 12.73
C SER A 17 -5.13 13.46 13.37
N GLU A 18 -5.55 14.50 12.64
CA GLU A 18 -6.54 15.49 13.11
C GLU A 18 -7.85 14.82 13.55
N THR A 19 -8.34 13.86 12.74
CA THR A 19 -9.57 13.11 13.05
C THR A 19 -9.42 12.25 14.29
N LEU A 20 -8.33 11.49 14.40
CA LEU A 20 -8.06 10.60 15.53
C LEU A 20 -7.86 11.40 16.82
N THR A 21 -7.15 12.53 16.77
CA THR A 21 -6.94 13.42 17.92
C THR A 21 -8.26 14.01 18.41
N ARG A 22 -9.19 14.37 17.50
CA ARG A 22 -10.54 14.80 17.90
C ARG A 22 -11.29 13.68 18.62
N ILE A 23 -11.32 12.47 18.06
CA ILE A 23 -11.97 11.32 18.68
C ILE A 23 -11.36 11.00 20.04
N ALA A 24 -10.02 11.04 20.16
CA ALA A 24 -9.32 10.80 21.41
C ALA A 24 -9.73 11.81 22.48
N ARG A 25 -9.79 13.10 22.14
CA ARG A 25 -10.28 14.15 23.03
C ARG A 25 -11.72 13.89 23.49
N ASP A 26 -12.61 13.56 22.56
CA ASP A 26 -14.02 13.29 22.85
C ASP A 26 -14.19 12.07 23.79
N GLN A 27 -13.20 11.16 23.83
CA GLN A 27 -13.17 9.98 24.69
C GLN A 27 -12.29 10.13 25.94
N GLY A 28 -11.69 11.30 26.19
CA GLY A 28 -10.76 11.51 27.31
C GLY A 28 -9.43 10.76 27.18
N ILE A 29 -9.06 10.33 25.97
CA ILE A 29 -7.78 9.68 25.67
C ILE A 29 -6.71 10.76 25.44
N THR A 30 -5.61 10.69 26.18
CA THR A 30 -4.54 11.71 26.16
C THR A 30 -3.53 11.53 25.04
N HIS A 31 -3.33 10.30 24.58
CA HIS A 31 -2.30 9.97 23.59
C HIS A 31 -2.86 9.18 22.42
N VAL A 32 -2.49 9.60 21.21
CA VAL A 32 -2.71 8.85 19.97
C VAL A 32 -1.35 8.34 19.50
N ALA A 33 -1.22 7.02 19.36
CA ALA A 33 0.01 6.38 18.92
C ALA A 33 -0.09 5.92 17.46
N HIS A 34 1.03 5.90 16.73
CA HIS A 34 1.15 5.21 15.45
C HIS A 34 2.29 4.19 15.47
N GLY A 35 2.16 3.14 14.65
CA GLY A 35 3.10 2.02 14.60
C GLY A 35 4.30 2.22 13.69
N ALA A 36 4.87 3.44 13.59
CA ALA A 36 6.15 3.58 12.90
C ALA A 36 7.26 2.94 13.75
N ASN A 37 8.27 2.40 13.11
CA ASN A 37 9.40 1.67 13.71
C ASN A 37 10.74 2.13 13.12
N LEU A 38 11.87 1.62 13.62
CA LEU A 38 13.20 2.09 13.20
C LEU A 38 13.47 1.94 11.70
N ASP A 39 12.96 0.89 11.04
CA ASP A 39 13.16 0.68 9.60
C ASP A 39 12.48 1.77 8.74
N ASP A 40 11.57 2.55 9.32
CA ASP A 40 10.84 3.59 8.61
C ASP A 40 11.62 4.92 8.53
N LEU A 41 12.69 5.09 9.31
CA LEU A 41 13.46 6.35 9.41
C LEU A 41 14.35 6.63 8.20
N GLY A 42 14.72 5.61 7.43
CA GLY A 42 15.59 5.73 6.24
C GLY A 42 14.83 5.87 4.91
N ASP A 43 13.50 5.91 4.93
CA ASP A 43 12.66 5.87 3.73
C ASP A 43 11.97 7.23 3.49
N PHE A 44 11.63 7.56 2.24
CA PHE A 44 10.91 8.80 1.93
C PHE A 44 9.46 8.68 2.45
N ARG A 45 9.24 9.15 3.68
CA ARG A 45 7.97 9.00 4.39
C ARG A 45 7.39 10.35 4.83
N PRO A 46 6.79 11.12 3.90
CA PRO A 46 6.08 12.35 4.24
C PRO A 46 4.98 12.17 5.29
N GLY A 47 4.43 10.95 5.39
CA GLY A 47 3.45 10.61 6.43
C GLY A 47 4.03 10.62 7.85
N LEU A 48 5.30 10.25 8.05
CA LEU A 48 5.92 10.27 9.39
C LEU A 48 5.97 11.70 9.93
N ARG A 49 6.48 12.64 9.11
CA ARG A 49 6.49 14.07 9.41
C ARG A 49 5.10 14.60 9.80
N ALA A 50 4.05 14.22 9.07
CA ALA A 50 2.68 14.64 9.39
C ALA A 50 2.19 14.12 10.76
N ALA A 51 2.62 12.92 11.17
CA ALA A 51 2.26 12.36 12.46
C ALA A 51 2.96 13.10 13.61
N GLU A 52 4.26 13.39 13.45
CA GLU A 52 5.06 14.16 14.39
C GLU A 52 4.51 15.58 14.58
N GLU A 53 4.24 16.30 13.48
CA GLU A 53 3.62 17.64 13.51
C GLU A 53 2.24 17.65 14.19
N SER A 54 1.54 16.51 14.18
CA SER A 54 0.22 16.35 14.81
C SER A 54 0.30 15.89 16.27
N GLY A 55 1.50 15.72 16.82
CA GLY A 55 1.72 15.29 18.20
C GLY A 55 1.38 13.81 18.48
N LEU A 56 1.31 12.97 17.44
CA LEU A 56 1.14 11.53 17.65
C LEU A 56 2.46 10.94 18.18
N THR A 57 2.37 9.97 19.08
CA THR A 57 3.54 9.27 19.61
C THR A 57 3.89 8.05 18.75
N ALA A 58 5.18 7.70 18.68
CA ALA A 58 5.70 6.53 17.98
C ALA A 58 6.41 5.57 18.96
N PRO A 59 5.66 4.79 19.77
CA PRO A 59 6.24 4.02 20.86
C PRO A 59 7.30 3.00 20.40
N LEU A 60 7.14 2.42 19.21
CA LEU A 60 8.09 1.44 18.68
C LEU A 60 9.42 2.09 18.27
N ILE A 61 9.41 3.34 17.78
CA ILE A 61 10.63 4.12 17.56
C ILE A 61 11.27 4.47 18.89
N HIS A 62 10.50 4.94 19.88
CA HIS A 62 11.02 5.28 21.21
C HIS A 62 11.64 4.06 21.92
N ALA A 63 11.09 2.87 21.68
CA ALA A 63 11.61 1.61 22.20
C ALA A 63 12.81 1.06 21.39
N GLY A 64 13.22 1.73 20.30
CA GLY A 64 14.31 1.29 19.45
C GLY A 64 14.02 -0.01 18.70
N LEU A 65 12.75 -0.31 18.42
CA LEU A 65 12.36 -1.58 17.81
C LEU A 65 12.35 -1.50 16.27
N ASN A 66 13.04 -2.46 15.65
CA ASN A 66 12.93 -2.75 14.23
C ASN A 66 11.83 -3.79 13.94
N LYS A 67 11.52 -4.01 12.67
CA LYS A 67 10.46 -4.89 12.19
C LYS A 67 10.70 -6.35 12.58
N ALA A 68 11.94 -6.82 12.58
CA ALA A 68 12.24 -8.20 12.96
C ALA A 68 11.96 -8.42 14.46
N GLU A 69 12.33 -7.47 15.30
CA GLU A 69 12.05 -7.49 16.75
C GLU A 69 10.55 -7.42 17.03
N ILE A 70 9.82 -6.50 16.37
CA ILE A 70 8.36 -6.39 16.49
C ILE A 70 7.69 -7.72 16.15
N ARG A 71 8.13 -8.39 15.08
CA ARG A 71 7.58 -9.71 14.67
C ARG A 71 7.89 -10.80 15.69
N SER A 72 9.10 -10.80 16.26
CA SER A 72 9.50 -11.73 17.31
C SER A 72 8.64 -11.56 18.58
N LEU A 73 8.54 -10.32 19.07
CA LEU A 73 7.72 -9.97 20.25
C LEU A 73 6.24 -10.29 20.01
N SER A 74 5.70 -9.91 18.85
CA SER A 74 4.32 -10.20 18.47
C SER A 74 4.03 -11.71 18.43
N ARG A 75 5.00 -12.54 18.01
CA ARG A 75 4.86 -13.99 17.99
C ARG A 75 4.92 -14.58 19.40
N GLN A 76 5.81 -14.09 20.26
CA GLN A 76 5.90 -14.49 21.67
C GLN A 76 4.60 -14.17 22.44
N MET A 77 3.96 -13.06 22.11
CA MET A 77 2.66 -12.65 22.66
C MET A 77 1.46 -13.41 22.06
N GLY A 78 1.67 -14.33 21.12
CA GLY A 78 0.60 -15.11 20.49
C GLY A 78 -0.31 -14.32 19.56
N LEU A 79 0.11 -13.14 19.07
CA LEU A 79 -0.72 -12.32 18.18
C LEU A 79 -0.78 -12.96 16.78
N SER A 80 -1.99 -13.21 16.28
CA SER A 80 -2.22 -13.83 14.95
C SER A 80 -1.67 -13.00 13.78
N THR A 81 -1.43 -11.70 14.00
CA THR A 81 -0.92 -10.76 12.99
C THR A 81 0.61 -10.71 12.91
N TRP A 82 1.35 -11.52 13.67
CA TRP A 82 2.81 -11.41 13.79
C TRP A 82 3.56 -11.46 12.45
N ASN A 83 3.05 -12.20 11.45
CA ASN A 83 3.67 -12.31 10.13
C ASN A 83 2.86 -11.61 9.01
N ARG A 84 1.96 -10.68 9.36
CA ARG A 84 1.14 -10.01 8.35
C ARG A 84 2.03 -9.20 7.39
N PRO A 85 1.87 -9.34 6.05
CA PRO A 85 2.58 -8.52 5.09
C PRO A 85 2.23 -7.04 5.23
N SER A 86 3.18 -6.18 4.86
CA SER A 86 2.97 -4.73 4.85
C SER A 86 2.00 -4.36 3.72
N MET A 87 0.84 -3.83 4.07
CA MET A 87 -0.16 -3.36 3.11
C MET A 87 0.11 -1.91 2.74
N ALA A 88 0.35 -1.64 1.46
CA ALA A 88 0.42 -0.28 0.93
C ALA A 88 -0.96 0.19 0.46
N CYS A 89 -1.24 1.48 0.65
CA CYS A 89 -2.47 2.14 0.17
C CYS A 89 -2.70 1.88 -1.34
N LEU A 90 -3.96 1.73 -1.77
CA LEU A 90 -4.33 1.60 -3.18
C LEU A 90 -3.81 2.76 -4.03
N ALA A 91 -3.72 3.98 -3.48
CA ALA A 91 -3.13 5.13 -4.15
C ALA A 91 -1.69 4.89 -4.63
N SER A 92 -0.95 3.97 -4.01
CA SER A 92 0.39 3.62 -4.48
C SER A 92 0.39 2.93 -5.84
N ARG A 93 -0.76 2.46 -6.34
CA ARG A 93 -0.90 1.84 -7.67
C ARG A 93 -1.08 2.88 -8.78
N ILE A 94 -1.32 4.14 -8.40
CA ILE A 94 -1.52 5.23 -9.34
C ILE A 94 -0.24 6.08 -9.38
N PRO A 95 0.38 6.29 -10.55
CA PRO A 95 1.59 7.10 -10.72
C PRO A 95 1.46 8.50 -10.12
N TYR A 96 2.56 9.02 -9.58
CA TYR A 96 2.59 10.39 -9.07
C TYR A 96 2.15 11.38 -10.15
N GLY A 97 1.44 12.43 -9.73
CA GLY A 97 0.87 13.44 -10.63
C GLY A 97 -0.44 13.02 -11.32
N THR A 98 -0.79 11.72 -11.35
CA THR A 98 -2.09 11.27 -11.85
C THR A 98 -3.16 11.42 -10.75
N PRO A 99 -4.23 12.22 -10.95
CA PRO A 99 -5.25 12.42 -9.94
C PRO A 99 -5.89 11.11 -9.47
N ILE A 100 -6.02 10.95 -8.16
CA ILE A 100 -6.74 9.84 -7.53
C ILE A 100 -8.24 10.13 -7.63
N SER A 101 -9.01 9.15 -8.10
CA SER A 101 -10.47 9.22 -8.15
C SER A 101 -11.08 7.97 -7.53
N ARG A 102 -12.38 7.98 -7.25
CA ARG A 102 -13.06 6.78 -6.75
C ARG A 102 -13.01 5.66 -7.79
N GLU A 103 -13.14 6.04 -9.05
CA GLU A 103 -13.20 5.15 -10.21
C GLU A 103 -11.87 4.43 -10.40
N ASN A 104 -10.74 5.15 -10.45
CA ASN A 104 -9.44 4.50 -10.65
C ASN A 104 -9.01 3.64 -9.44
N LEU A 105 -9.38 4.03 -8.21
CA LEU A 105 -9.18 3.19 -7.04
C LEU A 105 -10.02 1.92 -7.11
N LYS A 106 -11.28 2.01 -7.52
CA LYS A 106 -12.18 0.87 -7.68
C LYS A 106 -11.68 -0.09 -8.76
N MET A 107 -11.18 0.43 -9.88
CA MET A 107 -10.58 -0.39 -10.94
C MET A 107 -9.36 -1.18 -10.43
N VAL A 108 -8.48 -0.54 -9.67
CA VAL A 108 -7.32 -1.21 -9.05
C VAL A 108 -7.77 -2.27 -8.06
N GLU A 109 -8.70 -1.93 -7.15
CA GLU A 109 -9.23 -2.83 -6.14
C GLU A 109 -9.86 -4.08 -6.76
N ASP A 110 -10.73 -3.91 -7.75
CA ASP A 110 -11.40 -5.02 -8.43
C ASP A 110 -10.42 -5.91 -9.19
N ALA A 111 -9.38 -5.32 -9.77
CA ALA A 111 -8.36 -6.04 -10.50
C ALA A 111 -7.44 -6.84 -9.56
N GLU A 112 -6.98 -6.24 -8.45
CA GLU A 112 -6.19 -6.95 -7.43
C GLU A 112 -7.03 -8.05 -6.76
N GLN A 113 -8.30 -7.77 -6.40
CA GLN A 113 -9.19 -8.76 -5.80
C GLN A 113 -9.41 -9.97 -6.72
N PHE A 114 -9.64 -9.74 -8.02
CA PHE A 114 -9.78 -10.84 -8.97
C PHE A 114 -8.52 -11.73 -9.03
N LEU A 115 -7.33 -11.14 -8.97
CA LEU A 115 -6.08 -11.90 -8.94
C LEU A 115 -5.92 -12.66 -7.60
N PHE A 116 -6.28 -12.04 -6.47
CA PHE A 116 -6.31 -12.74 -5.18
C PHE A 116 -7.24 -13.97 -5.21
N ASP A 117 -8.44 -13.83 -5.80
CA ASP A 117 -9.41 -14.92 -5.95
C ASP A 117 -8.91 -16.04 -6.89
N LYS A 118 -7.90 -15.76 -7.73
CA LYS A 118 -7.21 -16.74 -8.58
C LYS A 118 -6.00 -17.41 -7.89
N GLY A 119 -5.75 -17.09 -6.63
CA GLY A 119 -4.69 -17.73 -5.82
C GLY A 119 -3.33 -17.02 -5.88
N PHE A 120 -3.27 -15.79 -6.40
CA PHE A 120 -2.08 -14.98 -6.29
C PHE A 120 -2.03 -14.31 -4.91
N ASP A 121 -0.90 -14.36 -4.22
CA ASP A 121 -0.76 -13.91 -2.83
C ASP A 121 -0.10 -12.54 -2.71
N GLN A 122 0.68 -12.14 -3.72
CA GLN A 122 1.34 -10.84 -3.77
C GLN A 122 1.19 -10.24 -5.16
N VAL A 123 0.15 -9.41 -5.33
CA VAL A 123 -0.11 -8.72 -6.59
C VAL A 123 -0.20 -7.22 -6.39
N ARG A 124 0.20 -6.47 -7.41
CA ARG A 124 -0.15 -5.07 -7.58
C ARG A 124 -0.59 -4.81 -9.00
N VAL A 125 -1.72 -4.11 -9.17
CA VAL A 125 -2.19 -3.66 -10.49
C VAL A 125 -1.96 -2.16 -10.58
N ARG A 126 -0.91 -1.75 -11.29
CA ARG A 126 -0.61 -0.32 -11.50
C ARG A 126 -1.51 0.24 -12.58
N HIS A 127 -2.13 1.38 -12.29
CA HIS A 127 -3.08 2.05 -13.17
C HIS A 127 -2.40 3.19 -13.94
N HIS A 128 -2.17 2.99 -15.24
CA HIS A 128 -1.56 3.95 -16.15
C HIS A 128 -2.59 4.41 -17.20
N GLY A 129 -3.67 5.06 -16.74
CA GLY A 129 -4.79 5.44 -17.60
C GLY A 129 -5.54 4.20 -18.08
N SER A 130 -5.51 3.93 -19.39
CA SER A 130 -6.16 2.74 -19.97
C SER A 130 -5.32 1.46 -19.88
N LEU A 131 -4.09 1.55 -19.35
CA LEU A 131 -3.17 0.42 -19.17
C LEU A 131 -3.16 -0.06 -17.71
N ALA A 132 -3.40 -1.36 -17.51
CA ALA A 132 -3.07 -2.06 -16.28
C ALA A 132 -1.71 -2.74 -16.40
N ARG A 133 -0.77 -2.43 -15.50
CA ARG A 133 0.50 -3.14 -15.37
C ARG A 133 0.48 -4.02 -14.12
N ILE A 134 0.50 -5.33 -14.31
CA ILE A 134 0.48 -6.33 -13.24
C ILE A 134 1.91 -6.54 -12.73
N GLU A 135 2.08 -6.50 -11.42
CA GLU A 135 3.29 -6.92 -10.70
C GLU A 135 2.90 -8.11 -9.80
N THR A 136 3.60 -9.23 -9.91
CA THR A 136 3.38 -10.41 -9.05
C THR A 136 4.72 -11.02 -8.61
N ASN A 137 4.70 -11.91 -7.60
CA ASN A 137 5.86 -12.73 -7.26
C ASN A 137 6.42 -13.42 -8.52
N ARG A 138 7.75 -13.51 -8.63
CA ARG A 138 8.41 -14.06 -9.84
C ARG A 138 8.01 -15.51 -10.08
N GLU A 139 7.85 -16.25 -8.99
CA GLU A 139 7.45 -17.64 -8.93
C GLU A 139 6.02 -17.86 -9.45
N GLN A 140 5.20 -16.80 -9.49
CA GLN A 140 3.81 -16.85 -9.97
C GLN A 140 3.63 -16.28 -11.38
N ILE A 141 4.71 -15.80 -12.03
CA ILE A 141 4.62 -15.25 -13.39
C ILE A 141 4.12 -16.32 -14.37
N ASP A 142 4.65 -17.54 -14.31
CA ASP A 142 4.24 -18.61 -15.22
C ASP A 142 2.77 -19.01 -15.02
N ALA A 143 2.30 -19.01 -13.76
CA ALA A 143 0.89 -19.26 -13.45
C ALA A 143 -0.03 -18.18 -14.06
N LEU A 144 0.38 -16.91 -14.02
CA LEU A 144 -0.34 -15.80 -14.65
C LEU A 144 -0.39 -15.94 -16.18
N LEU A 145 0.70 -16.41 -16.79
CA LEU A 145 0.83 -16.58 -18.23
C LEU A 145 0.15 -17.85 -18.76
N SER A 146 -0.25 -18.78 -17.88
CA SER A 146 -0.99 -19.98 -18.26
C SER A 146 -2.25 -19.63 -19.07
N GLY A 147 -2.55 -20.43 -20.11
CA GLY A 147 -3.55 -20.06 -21.12
C GLY A 147 -4.95 -19.76 -20.57
N ASN A 148 -5.38 -20.49 -19.54
CA ASN A 148 -6.69 -20.30 -18.92
C ASN A 148 -6.73 -19.05 -18.01
N VAL A 149 -5.71 -18.86 -17.16
CA VAL A 149 -5.62 -17.69 -16.27
C VAL A 149 -5.46 -16.42 -17.09
N ARG A 150 -4.53 -16.41 -18.05
CA ARG A 150 -4.28 -15.26 -18.93
C ARG A 150 -5.55 -14.81 -19.65
N LYS A 151 -6.32 -15.73 -20.23
CA LYS A 151 -7.61 -15.40 -20.89
C LYS A 151 -8.62 -14.81 -19.91
N ALA A 152 -8.71 -15.36 -18.71
CA ALA A 152 -9.62 -14.88 -17.67
C ALA A 152 -9.25 -13.47 -17.18
N VAL A 153 -7.95 -13.22 -16.96
CA VAL A 153 -7.41 -11.88 -16.62
C VAL A 153 -7.74 -10.88 -17.72
N VAL A 154 -7.45 -11.21 -18.98
CA VAL A 154 -7.73 -10.32 -20.12
C VAL A 154 -9.22 -9.96 -20.20
N LYS A 155 -10.09 -10.95 -20.07
CA LYS A 155 -11.54 -10.73 -20.07
C LYS A 155 -11.96 -9.81 -18.93
N LYS A 156 -11.57 -10.14 -17.69
CA LYS A 156 -11.99 -9.40 -16.50
C LYS A 156 -11.47 -7.96 -16.48
N PHE A 157 -10.22 -7.75 -16.87
CA PHE A 157 -9.62 -6.42 -16.85
C PHE A 157 -10.24 -5.50 -17.91
N ARG A 158 -10.66 -6.05 -19.06
CA ARG A 158 -11.46 -5.31 -20.05
C ARG A 158 -12.83 -4.92 -19.52
N GLU A 159 -13.50 -5.83 -18.80
CA GLU A 159 -14.78 -5.54 -18.13
C GLU A 159 -14.63 -4.44 -17.06
N ILE A 160 -13.48 -4.40 -16.36
CA ILE A 160 -13.16 -3.36 -15.36
C ILE A 160 -12.91 -1.99 -16.03
N GLY A 161 -12.45 -1.98 -17.29
CA GLY A 161 -12.23 -0.74 -18.06
C GLY A 161 -10.80 -0.52 -18.55
N PHE A 162 -9.91 -1.53 -18.46
CA PHE A 162 -8.56 -1.44 -19.04
C PHE A 162 -8.56 -1.86 -20.52
N ASN A 163 -7.97 -1.03 -21.38
CA ASN A 163 -7.77 -1.33 -22.81
C ASN A 163 -6.52 -2.19 -23.04
N HIS A 164 -5.49 -1.96 -22.23
CA HIS A 164 -4.20 -2.63 -22.33
C HIS A 164 -3.85 -3.29 -21.00
N ILE A 165 -3.22 -4.46 -21.07
CA ILE A 165 -2.84 -5.26 -19.90
C ILE A 165 -1.42 -5.73 -20.15
N SER A 166 -0.52 -5.41 -19.23
CA SER A 166 0.89 -5.79 -19.28
C SER A 166 1.34 -6.45 -17.99
N LEU A 167 2.47 -7.15 -18.06
CA LEU A 167 3.18 -7.71 -16.93
C LEU A 167 4.50 -6.95 -16.78
N ASP A 168 4.81 -6.52 -15.55
CA ASP A 168 6.12 -5.97 -15.23
C ASP A 168 7.18 -7.08 -15.23
N MET A 169 8.19 -6.93 -16.10
CA MET A 169 9.24 -7.92 -16.32
C MET A 169 10.13 -8.17 -15.10
N GLU A 170 10.23 -7.22 -14.17
CA GLU A 170 10.97 -7.41 -12.93
C GLU A 170 10.15 -8.14 -11.85
N GLY A 171 8.83 -8.28 -12.05
CA GLY A 171 7.87 -8.77 -11.06
C GLY A 171 7.59 -7.75 -9.95
N TYR A 172 7.06 -8.20 -8.81
CA TYR A 172 6.86 -7.34 -7.65
C TYR A 172 8.19 -7.01 -6.95
N LYS A 173 8.43 -5.72 -6.70
CA LYS A 173 9.49 -5.25 -5.79
C LYS A 173 8.99 -4.06 -4.94
N PRO A 174 9.36 -3.97 -3.65
CA PRO A 174 9.12 -2.78 -2.84
C PRO A 174 9.76 -1.53 -3.45
N GLY A 175 9.21 -0.34 -3.17
CA GLY A 175 9.84 0.93 -3.54
C GLY A 175 9.81 1.31 -5.04
N LYS A 176 9.43 0.43 -5.97
CA LYS A 176 9.48 0.71 -7.43
C LYS A 176 8.87 2.03 -7.89
N MET A 177 7.77 2.46 -7.27
CA MET A 177 7.11 3.73 -7.65
C MET A 177 7.92 4.98 -7.29
N ASN A 178 8.91 4.86 -6.42
CA ASN A 178 9.75 5.98 -6.02
C ASN A 178 10.87 6.24 -7.04
N ARG A 179 11.14 5.33 -7.99
CA ARG A 179 12.10 5.57 -9.08
C ARG A 179 11.70 6.76 -9.96
N ASP A 180 10.40 7.07 -10.04
CA ASP A 180 9.89 8.23 -10.78
C ASP A 180 10.08 9.56 -10.02
N LEU A 181 10.62 9.51 -8.79
CA LEU A 181 10.94 10.69 -7.97
C LEU A 181 12.44 11.01 -7.95
N GLU A 182 13.27 10.14 -8.53
CA GLU A 182 14.72 10.33 -8.74
C GLU A 182 14.97 11.07 -10.06
#